data_AF-A0A839V3W0-F1
#
_entry.id   AF-A0A839V3W0-F1
#
_cell.length_a   1.000
_cell.length_b   1.000
_cell.length_c   1.000
_cell.angle_alpha   90.00
_cell.angle_beta   90.00
_cell.angle_gamma   90.00
#
_symmetry.space_group_name_H-M   'P 1'
#
loop_
_entity.id
_entity.type
_entity.pdbx_description
1 polymer ?
#
loop_
_entity_poly.entity_id
_entity_poly.type
_entity_poly.pdbx_seq_one_letter_code
_entity_poly.pdbx_strand_id
1 'polypeptide(L)'
;MSRKAKRSPSSPSNPDTDGYSAPPERWQHGSSVSVTRDAATGIRTQSVSGAFEHMLRSGSLLPRHKAAADRWLADFEFGVLSARDPEKRGTGAAGSHDGFQIARLDAVNLYFKAKWALGPAAHSLLEPVLHERLSLTVLEIKLGRDRRYISGKIEAALDRLVEHYYAVDNPVAARRHTIVGSESHQPPVAQAA
;
A
#
# COMPACT_ATOMS: atom_id res chain seq x y z
N MET A 1 8.00 -11.01 -72.40
CA MET A 1 8.04 -12.35 -71.78
C MET A 1 9.12 -12.35 -70.69
N SER A 2 8.88 -13.11 -69.61
CA SER A 2 9.83 -13.48 -68.53
C SER A 2 10.01 -12.56 -67.30
N ARG A 3 9.20 -12.92 -66.29
CA ARG A 3 9.32 -12.87 -64.81
C ARG A 3 10.77 -12.78 -64.25
N LYS A 4 11.00 -12.05 -63.14
CA LYS A 4 11.00 -12.53 -61.72
C LYS A 4 11.78 -11.58 -60.76
N ALA A 5 11.18 -11.36 -59.58
CA ALA A 5 11.75 -11.15 -58.23
C ALA A 5 12.52 -9.85 -57.81
N LYS A 6 11.78 -8.98 -57.10
CA LYS A 6 11.95 -8.61 -55.67
C LYS A 6 13.35 -8.77 -55.02
N ARG A 7 13.97 -7.66 -54.59
CA ARG A 7 14.81 -7.52 -53.38
C ARG A 7 15.20 -6.04 -53.14
N SER A 8 14.63 -5.45 -52.09
CA SER A 8 15.32 -4.48 -51.20
C SER A 8 15.47 -5.21 -49.84
N PRO A 9 16.25 -4.79 -48.83
CA PRO A 9 16.96 -3.51 -48.60
C PRO A 9 18.37 -3.65 -47.93
N SER A 10 19.08 -2.55 -47.67
CA SER A 10 19.96 -2.46 -46.49
C SER A 10 20.22 -1.00 -46.10
N SER A 11 19.53 -0.54 -45.06
CA SER A 11 19.99 0.54 -44.17
C SER A 11 20.70 -0.10 -42.96
N PRO A 12 21.68 0.59 -42.35
CA PRO A 12 22.57 0.01 -41.34
C PRO A 12 21.93 -0.10 -39.95
N SER A 13 22.54 -1.04 -39.22
CA SER A 13 22.33 -1.52 -37.85
C SER A 13 22.12 -0.49 -36.75
N ASN A 14 21.13 -0.77 -35.89
CA ASN A 14 21.08 -0.33 -34.50
C ASN A 14 20.81 -1.58 -33.64
N PRO A 15 21.81 -2.16 -32.94
CA PRO A 15 21.61 -3.34 -32.11
C PRO A 15 21.33 -2.88 -30.68
N ASP A 16 20.04 -2.79 -30.31
CA ASP A 16 19.55 -2.93 -28.91
C ASP A 16 18.03 -2.70 -28.74
N THR A 17 17.25 -2.63 -29.82
CA THR A 17 15.77 -2.57 -29.75
C THR A 17 15.12 -3.79 -30.36
N ASP A 18 15.23 -4.95 -29.70
CA ASP A 18 14.38 -6.11 -30.00
C ASP A 18 12.99 -5.94 -29.35
N GLY A 19 12.17 -5.10 -30.00
CA GLY A 19 11.09 -5.62 -30.82
C GLY A 19 9.93 -6.40 -30.19
N TYR A 20 9.70 -6.38 -28.87
CA TYR A 20 8.41 -6.84 -28.31
C TYR A 20 7.55 -5.66 -27.88
N SER A 21 6.81 -5.09 -28.84
CA SER A 21 5.61 -4.32 -28.52
C SER A 21 4.52 -5.31 -28.12
N ALA A 22 4.08 -5.25 -26.86
CA ALA A 22 2.97 -6.07 -26.40
C ALA A 22 1.74 -5.86 -27.31
N PRO A 23 0.94 -6.91 -27.61
CA PRO A 23 -0.30 -6.76 -28.38
C PRO A 23 -1.20 -5.69 -27.76
N PRO A 24 -1.88 -4.83 -28.56
CA PRO A 24 -2.68 -3.70 -28.07
C PRO A 24 -3.77 -4.11 -27.05
N GLU A 25 -4.23 -5.35 -27.08
CA GLU A 25 -5.18 -5.93 -26.12
C GLU A 25 -4.61 -6.02 -24.68
N ARG A 26 -3.29 -6.11 -24.50
CA ARG A 26 -2.63 -6.13 -23.18
C ARG A 26 -2.48 -4.75 -22.55
N TRP A 27 -2.67 -3.67 -23.32
CA TRP A 27 -2.56 -2.29 -22.83
C TRP A 27 -3.83 -1.85 -22.10
N GLN A 28 -4.92 -2.62 -22.24
CA GLN A 28 -6.21 -2.35 -21.60
C GLN A 28 -6.32 -2.89 -20.16
N HIS A 29 -5.34 -3.68 -19.71
CA HIS A 29 -5.28 -4.16 -18.33
C HIS A 29 -4.02 -3.60 -17.67
N GLY A 30 -4.17 -2.40 -17.10
CA GLY A 30 -3.12 -1.58 -16.48
C GLY A 30 -2.41 -2.19 -15.27
N SER A 31 -1.82 -3.35 -15.46
CA SER A 31 -0.79 -3.90 -14.59
C SER A 31 0.52 -3.21 -14.96
N SER A 32 1.13 -2.52 -14.00
CA SER A 32 2.54 -2.11 -14.12
C SER A 32 3.37 -3.39 -14.10
N VAL A 33 3.61 -3.98 -15.27
CA VAL A 33 4.52 -5.12 -15.40
C VAL A 33 5.94 -4.57 -15.33
N SER A 34 6.59 -4.77 -14.19
CA SER A 34 8.04 -4.55 -14.13
C SER A 34 8.72 -5.81 -14.65
N VAL A 35 9.58 -5.64 -15.65
CA VAL A 35 10.44 -6.68 -16.17
C VAL A 35 11.82 -6.51 -15.54
N THR A 36 12.19 -7.41 -14.63
CA THR A 36 13.54 -7.47 -14.09
C THR A 36 14.30 -8.59 -14.79
N ARG A 37 15.50 -8.28 -15.29
CA ARG A 37 16.40 -9.29 -15.87
C ARG A 37 17.33 -9.77 -14.76
N ASP A 38 17.30 -11.06 -14.48
CA ASP A 38 18.29 -11.69 -13.61
C ASP A 38 19.63 -11.75 -14.38
N ALA A 39 20.67 -11.15 -13.81
CA ALA A 39 22.01 -11.09 -14.41
C ALA A 39 22.71 -12.47 -14.47
N ALA A 40 22.32 -13.42 -13.62
CA ALA A 40 22.91 -14.75 -13.57
C ALA A 40 22.24 -15.75 -14.52
N THR A 41 20.93 -15.65 -14.70
CA THR A 41 20.15 -16.63 -15.48
C THR A 41 19.62 -16.07 -16.80
N GLY A 42 19.67 -14.75 -17.00
CA GLY A 42 19.11 -14.09 -18.20
C GLY A 42 17.58 -14.13 -18.29
N ILE A 43 16.91 -14.72 -17.30
CA ILE A 43 15.46 -14.87 -17.25
C ILE A 43 14.83 -13.49 -16.98
N ARG A 44 13.84 -13.14 -17.80
CA ARG A 44 13.01 -11.95 -17.64
C ARG A 44 11.81 -12.31 -16.78
N THR A 45 11.81 -11.89 -15.52
CA THR A 45 10.66 -12.12 -14.62
C THR A 45 9.70 -10.94 -14.73
N GLN A 46 8.47 -11.24 -15.16
CA GLN A 46 7.36 -10.28 -15.18
C GLN A 46 6.68 -10.31 -13.82
N SER A 47 6.75 -9.22 -13.05
CA SER A 47 6.00 -9.09 -11.79
C SER A 47 4.89 -8.05 -11.96
N VAL A 48 3.65 -8.46 -11.73
CA VAL A 48 2.52 -7.55 -11.53
C VAL A 48 2.66 -6.99 -10.11
N SER A 49 3.37 -5.87 -9.98
CA SER A 49 3.50 -5.19 -8.69
C SER A 49 2.26 -4.32 -8.45
N GLY A 50 1.64 -4.45 -7.28
CA GLY A 50 0.51 -3.62 -6.87
C GLY A 50 0.89 -2.14 -6.78
N ALA A 51 -0.11 -1.27 -6.62
CA ALA A 51 0.10 0.17 -6.50
C ALA A 51 1.12 0.50 -5.40
N PHE A 52 1.03 -0.21 -4.28
CA PHE A 52 1.88 -0.04 -3.13
C PHE A 52 3.36 -0.38 -3.41
N GLU A 53 3.64 -1.54 -3.97
CA GLU A 53 4.99 -1.99 -4.29
C GLU A 53 5.63 -1.13 -5.37
N HIS A 54 4.83 -0.67 -6.33
CA HIS A 54 5.28 0.29 -7.33
C HIS A 54 5.71 1.61 -6.67
N MET A 55 4.87 2.17 -5.78
CA MET A 55 5.15 3.44 -5.10
C MET A 55 6.33 3.34 -4.11
N LEU A 56 6.54 2.19 -3.47
CA LEU A 56 7.74 1.94 -2.68
C LEU A 56 9.00 1.92 -3.55
N ARG A 57 8.96 1.26 -4.71
CA ARG A 57 10.10 1.18 -5.63
C ARG A 57 10.43 2.51 -6.28
N SER A 58 9.42 3.34 -6.58
CA SER A 58 9.62 4.69 -7.11
C SER A 58 10.11 5.69 -6.07
N GLY A 59 10.19 5.30 -4.79
CA GLY A 59 10.58 6.18 -3.69
C GLY A 59 9.48 7.18 -3.27
N SER A 60 8.27 7.04 -3.80
CA SER A 60 7.12 7.87 -3.39
C SER A 60 6.60 7.47 -2.01
N LEU A 61 6.90 6.26 -1.54
CA LEU A 61 6.62 5.81 -0.18
C LEU A 61 7.91 5.50 0.56
N LEU A 62 7.90 5.75 1.86
CA LEU A 62 9.03 5.60 2.75
C LEU A 62 8.95 4.27 3.54
N PRO A 63 10.05 3.80 4.14
CA PRO A 63 10.06 2.58 4.95
C PRO A 63 9.04 2.58 6.10
N ARG A 64 8.74 3.75 6.68
CA ARG A 64 7.68 3.91 7.69
C ARG A 64 6.27 3.59 7.15
N HIS A 65 5.98 3.95 5.90
CA HIS A 65 4.71 3.61 5.25
C HIS A 65 4.62 2.10 5.05
N LYS A 66 5.75 1.45 4.71
CA LYS A 66 5.84 -0.01 4.64
C LYS A 66 5.54 -0.68 5.96
N ALA A 67 6.21 -0.26 7.03
CA ALA A 67 6.01 -0.83 8.36
C ALA A 67 4.55 -0.70 8.84
N ALA A 68 3.93 0.47 8.64
CA ALA A 68 2.54 0.69 9.01
C ALA A 68 1.57 -0.17 8.18
N ALA A 69 1.78 -0.25 6.86
CA ALA A 69 0.95 -1.08 5.98
C ALA A 69 1.07 -2.58 6.31
N ASP A 70 2.29 -3.07 6.55
CA ASP A 70 2.53 -4.47 6.93
C ASP A 70 1.85 -4.80 8.27
N ARG A 71 1.92 -3.88 9.25
CA ARG A 71 1.25 -4.06 10.55
C ARG A 71 -0.27 -4.08 10.41
N TRP A 72 -0.83 -3.18 9.60
CA TRP A 72 -2.27 -3.16 9.34
C TRP A 72 -2.77 -4.43 8.65
N LEU A 73 -2.01 -4.92 7.67
CA LEU A 73 -2.30 -6.18 7.00
C LEU A 73 -2.20 -7.37 7.98
N ALA A 74 -1.19 -7.40 8.85
CA ALA A 74 -1.04 -8.43 9.87
C ALA A 74 -2.22 -8.42 10.86
N ASP A 75 -2.63 -7.25 11.35
CA ASP A 75 -3.79 -7.09 12.24
C ASP A 75 -5.09 -7.60 11.57
N PHE A 76 -5.26 -7.29 10.27
CA PHE A 76 -6.40 -7.76 9.48
C PHE A 76 -6.37 -9.29 9.26
N GLU A 77 -5.26 -9.83 8.78
CA GLU A 77 -5.11 -11.26 8.49
C GLU A 77 -5.29 -12.10 9.76
N PHE A 78 -4.62 -11.72 10.85
CA PHE A 78 -4.67 -12.46 12.11
C PHE A 78 -6.01 -12.27 12.83
N GLY A 79 -6.46 -11.03 12.96
CA GLY A 79 -7.69 -10.70 13.69
C GLY A 79 -8.94 -11.14 12.95
N VAL A 80 -9.09 -10.70 11.69
CA VAL A 80 -10.31 -10.83 10.89
C VAL A 80 -10.34 -12.14 10.11
N LEU A 81 -9.29 -12.45 9.35
CA LEU A 81 -9.24 -13.67 8.53
C LEU A 81 -8.90 -14.93 9.33
N SER A 82 -8.61 -14.80 10.63
CA SER A 82 -8.18 -15.91 11.49
C SER A 82 -6.94 -16.62 10.96
N ALA A 83 -6.05 -15.89 10.28
CA ALA A 83 -4.77 -16.41 9.85
C ALA A 83 -3.92 -16.84 11.06
N ARG A 84 -2.84 -17.57 10.81
CA ARG A 84 -1.92 -17.98 11.87
C ARG A 84 -1.19 -16.74 12.41
N ASP A 85 -1.00 -16.68 13.73
CA ASP A 85 -0.29 -15.58 14.41
C ASP A 85 1.06 -15.30 13.72
N PRO A 86 1.26 -14.09 13.14
CA PRO A 86 2.45 -13.76 12.37
C PRO A 86 3.72 -13.80 13.23
N GLU A 87 3.63 -13.47 14.52
CA GLU A 87 4.75 -13.53 15.48
C GLU A 87 5.16 -14.97 15.83
N LYS A 88 4.23 -15.94 15.66
CA LYS A 88 4.48 -17.37 15.92
C LYS A 88 4.79 -18.19 14.67
N ARG A 89 4.92 -17.55 13.50
CA ARG A 89 5.11 -18.24 12.21
C ARG A 89 6.43 -19.03 12.09
N GLY A 90 7.37 -18.85 13.02
CA GLY A 90 8.69 -19.51 13.00
C GLY A 90 9.10 -20.26 14.27
N THR A 91 8.33 -20.17 15.37
CA THR A 91 8.82 -20.62 16.69
C THR A 91 8.38 -22.04 17.07
N GLY A 92 7.52 -22.70 16.28
CA GLY A 92 7.03 -24.08 16.54
C GLY A 92 6.21 -24.26 17.83
N ALA A 93 6.26 -23.28 18.73
CA ALA A 93 5.54 -23.24 19.98
C ALA A 93 4.08 -22.84 19.72
N ALA A 94 3.18 -23.82 19.76
CA ALA A 94 1.77 -23.54 19.95
C ALA A 94 1.62 -22.89 21.32
N GLY A 95 1.44 -21.56 21.35
CA GLY A 95 1.04 -20.86 22.57
C GLY A 95 -0.26 -21.45 23.12
N SER A 96 -0.58 -21.18 24.39
CA SER A 96 -1.85 -21.63 24.96
C SER A 96 -3.02 -21.13 24.10
N HIS A 97 -4.07 -21.95 24.01
CA HIS A 97 -5.29 -21.61 23.26
C HIS A 97 -5.86 -20.26 23.71
N ASP A 98 -5.87 -19.98 25.02
CA ASP A 98 -6.34 -18.72 25.59
C ASP A 98 -5.44 -17.54 25.19
N GLY A 99 -4.13 -17.72 25.16
CA GLY A 99 -3.19 -16.70 24.68
C GLY A 99 -3.36 -16.39 23.19
N PHE A 100 -3.75 -17.37 22.39
CA PHE A 100 -4.11 -17.16 20.98
C PHE A 100 -5.39 -16.34 20.83
N GLN A 101 -6.43 -16.64 21.62
CA GLN A 101 -7.69 -15.90 21.57
C GLN A 101 -7.52 -14.44 22.01
N ILE A 102 -6.75 -14.18 23.08
CA ILE A 102 -6.45 -12.83 23.55
C ILE A 102 -5.70 -12.04 22.47
N ALA A 103 -4.61 -12.61 21.92
CA ALA A 103 -3.83 -11.94 20.87
C ALA A 103 -4.69 -11.63 19.64
N ARG A 104 -5.61 -12.53 19.27
CA ARG A 104 -6.52 -12.30 18.15
C ARG A 104 -7.50 -11.16 18.44
N LEU A 105 -8.07 -11.10 19.65
CA LEU A 105 -8.96 -10.00 20.05
C LEU A 105 -8.22 -8.66 20.03
N ASP A 106 -6.96 -8.62 20.46
CA ASP A 106 -6.12 -7.43 20.39
C ASP A 106 -5.88 -6.98 18.94
N ALA A 107 -5.56 -7.91 18.04
CA ALA A 107 -5.39 -7.61 16.61
C ALA A 107 -6.67 -7.08 15.96
N VAL A 108 -7.83 -7.67 16.28
CA VAL A 108 -9.14 -7.14 15.82
C VAL A 108 -9.34 -5.70 16.32
N ASN A 109 -9.06 -5.46 17.60
CA ASN A 109 -9.21 -4.12 18.20
C ASN A 109 -8.27 -3.10 17.55
N LEU A 110 -7.01 -3.47 17.29
CA LEU A 110 -6.03 -2.61 16.60
C LEU A 110 -6.46 -2.32 15.16
N TYR A 111 -6.88 -3.34 14.41
CA TYR A 111 -7.38 -3.16 13.05
C TYR A 111 -8.55 -2.19 12.98
N PHE A 112 -9.54 -2.36 13.87
CA PHE A 112 -10.70 -1.46 13.89
C PHE A 112 -10.30 -0.04 14.31
N LYS A 113 -9.46 0.13 15.35
CA LYS A 113 -8.98 1.47 15.74
C LYS A 113 -8.23 2.17 14.60
N ALA A 114 -7.40 1.46 13.86
CA ALA A 114 -6.72 1.99 12.69
C ALA A 114 -7.72 2.38 11.59
N LYS A 115 -8.70 1.51 11.31
CA LYS A 115 -9.80 1.79 10.36
C LYS A 115 -10.60 3.04 10.74
N TRP A 116 -10.91 3.22 12.02
CA TRP A 116 -11.59 4.42 12.53
C TRP A 116 -10.73 5.67 12.38
N ALA A 117 -9.43 5.59 12.68
CA ALA A 117 -8.49 6.71 12.54
C ALA A 117 -8.29 7.15 11.07
N LEU A 118 -8.29 6.21 10.14
CA LEU A 118 -8.22 6.50 8.70
C LEU A 118 -9.46 7.26 8.20
N GLY A 119 -10.63 6.86 8.69
CA GLY A 119 -11.94 7.27 8.18
C GLY A 119 -12.35 6.51 6.91
N PRO A 120 -13.62 6.61 6.51
CA PRO A 120 -14.21 5.75 5.48
C PRO A 120 -13.54 5.93 4.10
N ALA A 121 -13.27 7.16 3.69
CA ALA A 121 -12.68 7.43 2.38
C ALA A 121 -11.25 6.89 2.22
N ALA A 122 -10.42 7.03 3.25
CA ALA A 122 -9.04 6.53 3.22
C ALA A 122 -9.02 5.00 3.32
N HIS A 123 -9.91 4.41 4.13
CA HIS A 123 -10.04 2.97 4.24
C HIS A 123 -10.47 2.32 2.92
N SER A 124 -11.53 2.85 2.26
CA SER A 124 -11.99 2.34 0.96
C SER A 124 -10.95 2.46 -0.16
N LEU A 125 -9.94 3.32 0.02
CA LEU A 125 -8.80 3.41 -0.90
C LEU A 125 -7.67 2.44 -0.54
N LEU A 126 -7.34 2.29 0.75
CA LEU A 126 -6.23 1.43 1.19
C LEU A 126 -6.56 -0.07 1.14
N GLU A 127 -7.81 -0.46 1.38
CA GLU A 127 -8.25 -1.85 1.32
C GLU A 127 -7.94 -2.52 -0.03
N PRO A 128 -8.37 -1.99 -1.19
CA PRO A 128 -8.02 -2.59 -2.47
C PRO A 128 -6.52 -2.50 -2.80
N VAL A 129 -5.81 -1.49 -2.27
CA VAL A 129 -4.37 -1.33 -2.50
C VAL A 129 -3.55 -2.37 -1.74
N LEU A 130 -3.90 -2.65 -0.49
CA LEU A 130 -3.09 -3.47 0.42
C LEU A 130 -3.60 -4.91 0.53
N HIS A 131 -4.91 -5.14 0.52
CA HIS A 131 -5.49 -6.49 0.61
C HIS A 131 -5.58 -7.15 -0.76
N GLU A 132 -6.15 -6.44 -1.75
CA GLU A 132 -6.33 -6.96 -3.12
C GLU A 132 -5.11 -6.72 -4.03
N ARG A 133 -4.13 -5.93 -3.57
CA ARG A 133 -2.91 -5.55 -4.32
C ARG A 133 -3.21 -4.94 -5.70
N LEU A 134 -4.28 -4.15 -5.80
CA LEU A 134 -4.64 -3.51 -7.06
C LEU A 134 -3.56 -2.52 -7.54
N SER A 135 -3.38 -2.44 -8.85
CA SER A 135 -2.48 -1.46 -9.47
C SER A 135 -3.10 -0.06 -9.53
N LEU A 136 -2.26 0.96 -9.69
CA LEU A 136 -2.73 2.34 -9.83
C LEU A 136 -3.69 2.50 -11.00
N THR A 137 -3.45 1.84 -12.13
CA THR A 137 -4.33 1.97 -13.30
C THR A 137 -5.69 1.30 -13.10
N VAL A 138 -5.76 0.18 -12.38
CA VAL A 138 -7.07 -0.39 -12.02
C VAL A 138 -7.84 0.57 -11.11
N LEU A 139 -7.14 1.26 -10.21
CA LEU A 139 -7.75 2.27 -9.34
C LEU A 139 -8.17 3.52 -10.13
N GLU A 140 -7.41 3.95 -11.14
CA GLU A 140 -7.80 5.05 -12.05
C GLU A 140 -9.12 4.75 -12.74
N ILE A 141 -9.26 3.54 -13.28
CA ILE A 141 -10.49 3.09 -13.94
C ILE A 141 -11.66 3.02 -12.94
N LYS A 142 -11.44 2.41 -11.77
CA LYS A 142 -12.49 2.25 -10.76
C LYS A 142 -12.96 3.58 -10.16
N LEU A 143 -12.06 4.54 -9.98
CA LEU A 143 -12.34 5.79 -9.28
C LEU A 143 -12.59 6.97 -10.21
N GLY A 144 -12.25 6.86 -11.50
CA GLY A 144 -12.36 7.95 -12.47
C GLY A 144 -11.47 9.15 -12.13
N ARG A 145 -10.32 8.90 -11.50
CA ARG A 145 -9.36 9.92 -11.06
C ARG A 145 -7.99 9.62 -11.63
N ASP A 146 -7.19 10.67 -11.82
CA ASP A 146 -5.83 10.52 -12.32
C ASP A 146 -4.88 9.87 -11.29
N ARG A 147 -3.81 9.25 -11.80
CA ARG A 147 -2.80 8.57 -11.01
C ARG A 147 -2.19 9.42 -9.91
N ARG A 148 -1.93 10.71 -10.16
CA ARG A 148 -1.27 11.61 -9.21
C ARG A 148 -2.18 11.91 -8.03
N TYR A 149 -3.47 12.11 -8.30
CA TYR A 149 -4.49 12.24 -7.28
C TYR A 149 -4.57 10.97 -6.43
N ILE A 150 -4.66 9.79 -7.07
CA ILE A 150 -4.76 8.51 -6.36
C ILE A 150 -3.51 8.26 -5.52
N SER A 151 -2.31 8.45 -6.07
CA SER A 151 -1.05 8.24 -5.33
C SER A 151 -0.94 9.18 -4.13
N GLY A 152 -1.29 10.46 -4.28
CA GLY A 152 -1.28 11.42 -3.18
C GLY A 152 -2.30 11.07 -2.08
N LYS A 153 -3.46 10.51 -2.45
CA LYS A 153 -4.44 10.03 -1.47
C LYS A 153 -3.98 8.75 -0.76
N ILE A 154 -3.32 7.84 -1.45
CA ILE A 154 -2.71 6.64 -0.85
C ILE A 154 -1.63 7.07 0.15
N GLU A 155 -0.74 7.97 -0.23
CA GLU A 155 0.32 8.49 0.64
C GLU A 155 -0.26 9.15 1.90
N ALA A 156 -1.21 10.07 1.75
CA ALA A 156 -1.85 10.73 2.89
C ALA A 156 -2.60 9.75 3.81
N ALA A 157 -3.19 8.68 3.26
CA ALA A 157 -3.81 7.63 4.06
C ALA A 157 -2.77 6.82 4.84
N LEU A 158 -1.61 6.53 4.23
CA LEU A 158 -0.50 5.85 4.89
C LEU A 158 0.16 6.72 5.97
N ASP A 159 0.26 8.04 5.77
CA ASP A 159 0.74 8.95 6.81
C ASP A 159 -0.14 8.91 8.07
N ARG A 160 -1.47 8.90 7.90
CA ARG A 160 -2.41 8.74 9.03
C ARG A 160 -2.25 7.40 9.73
N LEU A 161 -2.00 6.34 8.95
CA LEU A 161 -1.75 5.01 9.50
C LEU A 161 -0.45 4.98 10.32
N VAL A 162 0.60 5.63 9.82
CA VAL A 162 1.87 5.80 10.55
C VAL A 162 1.65 6.56 11.86
N GLU A 163 0.94 7.69 11.80
CA GLU A 163 0.64 8.49 12.99
C GLU A 163 -0.18 7.68 14.02
N HIS A 164 -1.17 6.91 13.55
CA HIS A 164 -1.95 6.04 14.41
C HIS A 164 -1.07 5.02 15.15
N TYR A 165 -0.24 4.27 14.44
CA TYR A 165 0.62 3.27 15.06
C TYR A 165 1.70 3.88 15.94
N TYR A 166 2.23 5.05 15.54
CA TYR A 166 3.14 5.81 16.40
C TYR A 166 2.48 6.18 17.73
N ALA A 167 1.21 6.63 17.72
CA ALA A 167 0.47 6.96 18.93
C ALA A 167 0.14 5.73 19.79
N VAL A 168 -0.15 4.58 19.16
CA VAL A 168 -0.35 3.30 19.85
C VAL A 168 0.92 2.86 20.57
N ASP A 169 2.08 2.97 19.91
CA ASP A 169 3.37 2.57 20.49
C ASP A 169 3.89 3.59 21.52
N ASN A 170 3.46 4.85 21.42
CA ASN A 170 3.90 5.96 22.27
C ASN A 170 2.73 6.65 23.00
N PRO A 171 2.04 5.96 23.92
CA PRO A 171 0.80 6.47 24.54
C PRO A 171 1.01 7.69 25.45
N VAL A 172 2.24 7.97 25.91
CA VAL A 172 2.59 9.15 26.71
C VAL A 172 2.79 10.39 25.83
N ALA A 173 3.34 10.22 24.61
CA ALA A 173 3.50 11.29 23.65
C ALA A 173 2.14 11.75 23.09
N ALA A 174 1.23 10.80 22.86
CA ALA A 174 -0.12 11.07 22.36
C ALA A 174 -0.94 12.00 23.28
N ARG A 175 -0.80 11.87 24.61
CA ARG A 175 -1.52 12.69 25.60
C ARG A 175 -1.07 14.15 25.65
N ARG A 176 0.13 14.47 25.18
CA ARG A 176 0.66 15.86 25.19
C ARG A 176 0.08 16.72 24.07
N HIS A 177 -0.34 16.12 22.95
CA HIS A 177 -0.98 16.85 21.84
C HIS A 177 -2.43 17.23 22.13
N THR A 178 -3.09 16.60 23.11
CA THR A 178 -4.51 16.87 23.44
C THR A 178 -4.69 18.02 24.44
N ILE A 179 -3.66 18.42 25.18
CA ILE A 179 -3.78 19.39 26.29
C ILE A 179 -3.63 20.86 25.82
N VAL A 180 -3.22 21.12 24.58
CA VAL A 180 -3.02 22.50 24.06
C VAL A 180 -4.32 23.14 23.52
N GLY A 181 -5.49 22.51 23.70
CA GLY A 181 -6.79 23.01 23.20
C GLY A 181 -7.70 23.64 24.27
N SER A 182 -7.26 23.75 25.52
CA SER A 182 -8.08 24.20 26.64
C SER A 182 -7.44 25.37 27.39
N GLU A 183 -7.21 26.48 26.68
CA GLU A 183 -6.94 27.77 27.33
C GLU A 183 -8.25 28.56 27.49
N SER A 184 -8.66 28.68 28.76
CA SER A 184 -9.35 29.83 29.37
C SER A 184 -10.61 30.38 28.69
N HIS A 185 -11.78 29.89 29.14
CA HIS A 185 -12.97 30.73 29.25
C HIS A 185 -13.30 30.93 30.75
N GLN A 186 -12.71 31.96 31.33
CA GLN A 186 -13.00 32.42 32.68
C GLN A 186 -14.28 33.26 32.61
N PRO A 187 -15.38 32.88 33.30
CA PRO A 187 -16.60 33.68 33.26
C PRO A 187 -16.39 35.01 34.00
N PRO A 188 -17.01 36.12 33.55
CA PRO A 188 -16.85 37.41 34.17
C PRO A 188 -17.47 37.41 35.57
N VAL A 189 -16.65 37.75 36.56
CA VAL A 189 -17.07 37.98 37.94
C VAL A 189 -17.95 39.23 37.94
N ALA A 190 -19.25 39.07 38.18
CA ALA A 190 -20.16 40.18 38.42
C ALA A 190 -19.80 40.82 39.77
N GLN A 191 -19.18 42.00 39.72
CA GLN A 191 -19.18 42.95 40.83
C GLN A 191 -20.36 43.91 40.65
N ALA A 192 -21.28 43.92 41.60
CA ALA A 192 -22.20 45.01 41.97
C ALA A 192 -23.16 44.43 43.04
N ALA A 193 -23.48 45.05 44.15
CA ALA A 193 -23.09 46.30 44.81
C ALA A 193 -23.46 46.14 46.31
#